data_AF-A0A1I4NGC1-F1
#
_entry.id   AF-A0A1I4NGC1-F1
#
_cell.length_a   1.000
_cell.length_b   1.000
_cell.length_c   1.000
_cell.angle_alpha   90.00
_cell.angle_beta   90.00
_cell.angle_gamma   90.00
#
_symmetry.space_group_name_H-M   'P 1'
#
loop_
_entity.id
_entity.type
_entity.pdbx_description
1 polymer ?
#
loop_
_entity_poly.entity_id
_entity_poly.type
_entity_poly.pdbx_seq_one_letter_code
_entity_poly.pdbx_strand_id
1 'polypeptide(L)'
;MAEVQTETEMPHARLMHFPVPMFAIVMGLMGLALALHSADATLPVAGILSVWVTLAGIVVFGVIALFYVAKLLRHPHAVVGEWNHPVRLAFFPAISISMLLIATALLPQAKDVARLVWIVGAAFQGVLTLAVISGWISHRSFQVGQLTPAWFIPAVGNVVVPIAGAQLGYVELSWLFFSTGIIFWIVLLTLVFNRLIFHDPIPGKLLPTLVILVAPPAVGFLAYLSLNGGVDGFARVLLNAGYVFAALVAVQAPKFRRLPFALPWWALSFPVAALTIASFRFAAMTGSGAHEVIGLGLLAVLILIMAGLIYRTCIAVLRGEICVPE
;
A
#
# COMPACT_ATOMS: atom_id res chain seq x y z
N MET A 1 -5.90 -27.83 43.41
CA MET A 1 -4.97 -26.80 42.93
C MET A 1 -4.55 -27.21 41.53
N ALA A 2 -5.16 -26.62 40.50
CA ALA A 2 -4.76 -26.86 39.12
C ALA A 2 -3.60 -25.90 38.82
N GLU A 3 -2.43 -26.46 38.51
CA GLU A 3 -1.28 -25.71 38.01
C GLU A 3 -1.69 -24.98 36.74
N VAL A 4 -1.73 -23.66 36.83
CA VAL A 4 -1.68 -22.77 35.67
C VAL A 4 -0.28 -22.96 35.09
N GLN A 5 -0.17 -23.85 34.10
CA GLN A 5 1.00 -23.89 33.23
C GLN A 5 1.02 -22.57 32.46
N THR A 6 1.82 -21.64 32.95
CA THR A 6 2.28 -20.48 32.19
C THR A 6 3.21 -21.03 31.10
N GLU A 7 2.64 -21.54 30.01
CA GLU A 7 3.40 -21.85 28.80
C GLU A 7 4.11 -20.57 28.39
N THR A 8 5.41 -20.57 28.62
CA THR A 8 6.30 -19.54 28.11
C THR A 8 6.32 -19.76 26.60
N GLU A 9 5.40 -19.12 25.86
CA GLU A 9 5.36 -19.17 24.40
C GLU A 9 6.77 -18.94 23.85
N MET A 10 7.40 -20.01 23.37
CA MET A 10 8.78 -19.96 22.96
C MET A 10 8.95 -18.90 21.87
N PRO A 11 10.04 -18.10 21.85
CA PRO A 11 10.30 -17.08 20.82
C PRO A 11 10.17 -17.60 19.37
N HIS A 12 10.36 -18.91 19.17
CA HIS A 12 10.15 -19.62 17.92
C HIS A 12 8.70 -19.60 17.41
N ALA A 13 7.70 -19.69 18.30
CA ALA A 13 6.29 -19.68 17.91
C ALA A 13 5.90 -18.32 17.31
N ARG A 14 6.29 -17.21 17.94
CA ARG A 14 5.95 -15.86 17.47
C ARG A 14 6.60 -15.51 16.14
N LEU A 15 7.85 -15.93 15.91
CA LEU A 15 8.52 -15.70 14.61
C LEU A 15 7.80 -16.43 13.46
N MET A 16 7.30 -17.64 13.71
CA MET A 16 6.52 -18.41 12.73
C MET A 16 5.23 -17.69 12.31
N HIS A 17 4.60 -16.96 13.24
CA HIS A 17 3.37 -16.20 13.01
C HIS A 17 3.62 -14.74 12.61
N PHE A 18 4.87 -14.33 12.36
CA PHE A 18 5.18 -12.96 11.93
C PHE A 18 4.58 -12.68 10.53
N PRO A 19 3.58 -11.79 10.38
CA PRO A 19 2.71 -11.79 9.22
C PRO A 19 3.22 -10.89 8.08
N VAL A 20 3.14 -11.34 6.81
CA VAL A 20 3.50 -10.51 5.63
C VAL A 20 2.81 -9.13 5.60
N PRO A 21 1.51 -9.01 5.97
CA PRO A 21 0.83 -7.71 6.02
C PRO A 21 1.52 -6.63 6.88
N MET A 22 2.51 -6.96 7.71
CA MET A 22 3.29 -5.97 8.46
C MET A 22 4.01 -4.96 7.54
N PHE A 23 4.38 -5.35 6.32
CA PHE A 23 4.95 -4.42 5.34
C PHE A 23 3.98 -3.31 4.91
N ALA A 24 2.67 -3.46 5.12
CA ALA A 24 1.71 -2.37 4.89
C ALA A 24 1.94 -1.17 5.83
N ILE A 25 2.58 -1.39 6.99
CA ILE A 25 3.00 -0.30 7.89
C ILE A 25 4.00 0.61 7.16
N VAL A 26 4.97 0.01 6.47
CA VAL A 26 6.00 0.76 5.72
C VAL A 26 5.35 1.51 4.56
N MET A 27 4.45 0.89 3.81
CA MET A 27 3.70 1.57 2.76
C MET A 27 2.96 2.81 3.29
N GLY A 28 2.34 2.70 4.46
CA GLY A 28 1.65 3.82 5.12
C GLY A 28 2.59 4.93 5.56
N LEU A 29 3.70 4.59 6.23
CA LEU A 29 4.73 5.55 6.66
C LEU A 29 5.35 6.27 5.46
N MET A 30 5.74 5.54 4.42
CA MET A 30 6.32 6.13 3.22
C MET A 30 5.30 6.95 2.43
N GLY A 31 4.03 6.51 2.39
CA GLY A 31 2.94 7.31 1.84
C GLY A 31 2.78 8.65 2.58
N LEU A 32 2.78 8.63 3.91
CA LEU A 32 2.73 9.85 4.73
C LEU A 32 3.95 10.74 4.47
N ALA A 33 5.16 10.17 4.43
CA ALA A 33 6.38 10.93 4.14
C ALA A 33 6.29 11.65 2.80
N LEU A 34 5.88 10.96 1.73
CA LEU A 34 5.73 11.55 0.40
C LEU A 34 4.59 12.58 0.32
N ALA A 35 3.49 12.36 1.06
CA ALA A 35 2.39 13.32 1.16
C ALA A 35 2.82 14.60 1.89
N LEU A 36 3.57 14.48 2.98
CA LEU A 36 4.17 15.59 3.69
C LEU A 36 5.17 16.37 2.81
N HIS A 37 6.01 15.66 2.05
CA HIS A 37 6.92 16.28 1.10
C HIS A 37 6.18 17.09 0.03
N SER A 38 5.06 16.55 -0.47
CA SER A 38 4.24 17.21 -1.49
C SER A 38 3.54 18.47 -0.98
N ALA A 39 3.38 18.59 0.34
CA ALA A 39 2.82 19.75 1.01
C ALA A 39 3.88 20.79 1.40
N ASP A 40 5.17 20.57 1.16
CA ASP A 40 6.25 21.47 1.62
C ASP A 40 6.10 22.90 1.10
N ALA A 41 5.67 23.06 -0.15
CA ALA A 41 5.44 24.36 -0.77
C ALA A 41 4.32 25.17 -0.08
N THR A 42 3.37 24.50 0.58
CA THR A 42 2.21 25.12 1.23
C THR A 42 2.37 25.20 2.74
N LEU A 43 3.04 24.20 3.33
CA LEU A 43 3.34 24.06 4.74
C LEU A 43 4.81 23.63 4.91
N PRO A 44 5.77 24.58 5.06
CA PRO A 44 7.20 24.24 5.16
C PRO A 44 7.56 23.29 6.31
N VAL A 45 6.78 23.29 7.39
CA VAL A 45 6.93 22.33 8.49
C VAL A 45 6.71 20.88 8.02
N ALA A 46 5.87 20.67 7.01
CA ALA A 46 5.62 19.35 6.44
C ALA A 46 6.87 18.77 5.75
N GLY A 47 7.68 19.60 5.08
CA GLY A 47 8.95 19.15 4.49
C GLY A 47 9.93 18.63 5.54
N ILE A 48 10.07 19.33 6.67
CA ILE A 48 10.92 18.87 7.78
C ILE A 48 10.40 17.54 8.34
N LEU A 49 9.09 17.44 8.58
CA LEU A 49 8.47 16.21 9.08
C LEU A 49 8.62 15.05 8.08
N SER A 50 8.56 15.31 6.79
CA SER A 50 8.73 14.30 5.74
C SER A 50 10.08 13.58 5.85
N VAL A 51 11.17 14.31 6.13
CA VAL A 51 12.50 13.72 6.31
C VAL A 51 12.51 12.76 7.50
N TRP A 52 11.97 13.18 8.65
CA TRP A 52 11.90 12.35 9.85
C TRP A 52 11.03 11.10 9.65
N VAL A 53 9.87 11.25 9.00
CA VAL A 53 8.98 10.12 8.70
C VAL A 53 9.62 9.17 7.69
N THR A 54 10.39 9.67 6.71
CA THR A 54 11.16 8.85 5.77
C THR A 54 12.20 8.00 6.51
N LEU A 55 12.99 8.62 7.40
CA LEU A 55 14.00 7.90 8.18
C LEU A 55 13.35 6.84 9.08
N ALA A 56 12.26 7.19 9.76
CA ALA A 56 11.50 6.24 10.57
C ALA A 56 10.96 5.07 9.72
N GLY A 57 10.43 5.35 8.52
CA GLY A 57 9.95 4.35 7.57
C GLY A 57 11.04 3.38 7.12
N ILE A 58 12.25 3.88 6.84
CA ILE A 58 13.41 3.05 6.47
C ILE A 58 13.83 2.15 7.65
N VAL A 59 13.89 2.68 8.87
CA VAL A 59 14.21 1.88 10.07
C VAL A 59 13.17 0.79 10.29
N VAL A 60 11.88 1.13 10.22
CA VAL A 60 10.77 0.18 10.37
C VAL A 60 10.82 -0.90 9.28
N PHE A 61 11.12 -0.52 8.03
CA PHE A 61 11.33 -1.48 6.95
C PHE A 61 12.48 -2.44 7.25
N GLY A 62 13.64 -1.93 7.70
CA GLY A 62 14.79 -2.75 8.04
C GLY A 62 14.47 -3.76 9.15
N VAL A 63 13.75 -3.33 10.20
CA VAL A 63 13.33 -4.20 11.30
C VAL A 63 12.36 -5.29 10.82
N ILE A 64 11.31 -4.91 10.08
CA ILE A 64 10.32 -5.87 9.57
C ILE A 64 10.98 -6.85 8.59
N ALA A 65 11.84 -6.36 7.70
CA ALA A 65 12.59 -7.18 6.75
C ALA A 65 13.52 -8.17 7.47
N LEU A 66 14.23 -7.74 8.51
CA LEU A 66 15.09 -8.62 9.30
C LEU A 66 14.29 -9.78 9.91
N PHE A 67 13.16 -9.49 10.54
CA PHE A 67 12.30 -10.53 11.11
C PHE A 67 11.71 -11.45 10.03
N TYR A 68 11.30 -10.90 8.89
CA TYR A 68 10.74 -11.71 7.79
C TYR A 68 11.81 -12.61 7.13
N VAL A 69 13.04 -12.12 6.97
CA VAL A 69 14.17 -12.96 6.52
C VAL A 69 14.48 -14.04 7.56
N ALA A 70 14.49 -13.72 8.85
CA ALA A 70 14.68 -14.72 9.89
C ALA A 70 13.58 -15.79 9.87
N LYS A 71 12.32 -15.40 9.61
CA LYS A 71 11.19 -16.32 9.40
C LYS A 71 11.41 -17.20 8.17
N LEU A 72 11.85 -16.63 7.05
CA LEU A 72 12.13 -17.38 5.82
C LEU A 72 13.22 -18.44 6.02
N LEU A 73 14.28 -18.10 6.77
CA LEU A 73 15.40 -19.02 7.05
C LEU A 73 15.05 -20.11 8.06
N ARG A 74 14.26 -19.80 9.10
CA ARG A 74 13.96 -20.74 10.21
C ARG A 74 12.64 -21.51 10.02
N HIS A 75 11.67 -20.92 9.33
CA HIS A 75 10.31 -21.45 9.17
C HIS A 75 9.80 -21.30 7.72
N PRO A 76 10.51 -21.84 6.70
CA PRO A 76 10.12 -21.69 5.30
C PRO A 76 8.72 -22.24 5.00
N HIS A 77 8.30 -23.31 5.68
CA HIS A 77 6.95 -23.87 5.55
C HIS A 77 5.84 -22.88 5.93
N ALA A 78 6.09 -21.98 6.90
CA ALA A 78 5.13 -20.96 7.30
C ALA A 78 4.97 -19.88 6.20
N VAL A 79 6.07 -19.50 5.54
CA VAL A 79 6.04 -18.57 4.39
C VAL A 79 5.30 -19.19 3.20
N VAL A 80 5.52 -20.48 2.92
CA VAL A 80 4.77 -21.22 1.90
C VAL A 80 3.28 -21.28 2.27
N GLY A 81 2.95 -21.45 3.54
CA GLY A 81 1.57 -21.37 4.05
C GLY A 81 0.92 -20.00 3.79
N GLU A 82 1.66 -18.90 3.97
CA GLU A 82 1.19 -17.55 3.62
C GLU A 82 0.99 -17.38 2.12
N TRP A 83 1.90 -17.90 1.30
CA TRP A 83 1.82 -17.87 -0.16
C TRP A 83 0.60 -18.64 -0.70
N ASN A 84 0.24 -19.73 -0.03
CA ASN A 84 -0.91 -20.55 -0.42
C ASN A 84 -2.24 -20.00 0.12
N HIS A 85 -2.21 -19.01 1.01
CA HIS A 85 -3.41 -18.45 1.61
C HIS A 85 -4.07 -17.42 0.69
N PRO A 86 -5.38 -17.55 0.37
CA PRO A 86 -6.06 -16.76 -0.67
C PRO A 86 -6.09 -15.25 -0.38
N VAL A 87 -5.98 -14.85 0.90
CA VAL A 87 -5.94 -13.44 1.30
C VAL A 87 -4.52 -12.92 1.51
N ARG A 88 -3.60 -13.74 2.05
CA ARG A 88 -2.26 -13.27 2.44
C ARG A 88 -1.31 -13.18 1.25
N LEU A 89 -1.52 -14.01 0.23
CA LEU A 89 -0.79 -13.93 -1.05
C LEU A 89 -0.77 -12.51 -1.62
N ALA A 90 -1.89 -11.78 -1.53
CA ALA A 90 -2.02 -10.43 -2.06
C ALA A 90 -1.11 -9.39 -1.36
N PHE A 91 -0.61 -9.69 -0.16
CA PHE A 91 0.26 -8.79 0.60
C PHE A 91 1.75 -9.01 0.35
N PHE A 92 2.18 -10.06 -0.36
CA PHE A 92 3.61 -10.24 -0.70
C PHE A 92 4.21 -9.06 -1.47
N PRO A 93 3.52 -8.48 -2.47
CA PRO A 93 3.99 -7.27 -3.15
C PRO A 93 4.11 -6.05 -2.25
N ALA A 94 3.57 -6.04 -1.02
CA ALA A 94 3.81 -4.95 -0.08
C ALA A 94 5.30 -4.75 0.22
N ILE A 95 6.11 -5.82 0.12
CA ILE A 95 7.57 -5.75 0.29
C ILE A 95 8.21 -4.91 -0.83
N SER A 96 7.97 -5.27 -2.09
CA SER A 96 8.51 -4.56 -3.25
C SER A 96 7.96 -3.14 -3.34
N ILE A 97 6.67 -2.94 -3.07
CA ILE A 97 6.07 -1.60 -3.04
C ILE A 97 6.72 -0.71 -1.98
N SER A 98 6.98 -1.24 -0.77
CA SER A 98 7.69 -0.50 0.27
C SER A 98 9.07 -0.05 -0.21
N MET A 99 9.82 -0.91 -0.89
CA MET A 99 11.13 -0.56 -1.45
C MET A 99 11.01 0.55 -2.51
N LEU A 100 10.03 0.46 -3.41
CA LEU A 100 9.80 1.46 -4.45
C LEU A 100 9.42 2.83 -3.86
N LEU A 101 8.61 2.85 -2.79
CA LEU A 101 8.25 4.09 -2.09
C LEU A 101 9.44 4.68 -1.33
N ILE A 102 10.28 3.85 -0.71
CA ILE A 102 11.56 4.27 -0.11
C ILE A 102 12.45 4.90 -1.17
N ALA A 103 12.62 4.25 -2.33
CA ALA A 103 13.40 4.81 -3.43
C ALA A 103 12.84 6.15 -3.91
N THR A 104 11.51 6.29 -4.00
CA THR A 104 10.86 7.54 -4.37
C THR A 104 11.15 8.66 -3.36
N ALA A 105 11.11 8.37 -2.06
CA ALA A 105 11.39 9.36 -1.01
C ALA A 105 12.87 9.75 -0.91
N LEU A 106 13.78 8.81 -1.23
CA LEU A 106 15.23 9.06 -1.25
C LEU A 106 15.69 9.81 -2.51
N LEU A 107 14.89 9.85 -3.57
CA LEU A 107 15.27 10.43 -4.85
C LEU A 107 15.81 11.87 -4.76
N PRO A 108 15.24 12.79 -3.96
CA PRO A 108 15.76 14.15 -3.84
C PRO A 108 17.08 14.27 -3.06
N GLN A 109 17.38 13.31 -2.17
CA GLN A 109 18.51 13.41 -1.23
C GLN A 109 19.71 12.53 -1.62
N ALA A 110 19.44 11.34 -2.18
CA ALA A 110 20.46 10.33 -2.46
C ALA A 110 20.09 9.52 -3.72
N LYS A 111 20.23 10.15 -4.89
CA LYS A 111 19.81 9.57 -6.19
C LYS A 111 20.41 8.19 -6.49
N ASP A 112 21.68 7.96 -6.17
CA ASP A 112 22.33 6.66 -6.44
C ASP A 112 21.83 5.55 -5.50
N VAL A 113 21.57 5.88 -4.22
CA VAL A 113 20.94 4.94 -3.28
C VAL A 113 19.50 4.66 -3.70
N ALA A 114 18.74 5.69 -4.05
CA ALA A 114 17.40 5.57 -4.59
C ALA A 114 17.38 4.66 -5.82
N ARG A 115 18.34 4.83 -6.75
CA ARG A 115 18.48 3.97 -7.93
C ARG A 115 18.67 2.51 -7.56
N LEU A 116 19.60 2.20 -6.64
CA LEU A 116 19.87 0.82 -6.22
C LEU A 116 18.62 0.18 -5.59
N VAL A 117 17.99 0.89 -4.64
CA VAL A 117 16.76 0.41 -3.97
C VAL A 117 15.64 0.21 -4.99
N TRP A 118 15.51 1.13 -5.95
CA TRP A 118 14.52 1.04 -7.01
C TRP A 118 14.73 -0.17 -7.92
N ILE A 119 15.96 -0.44 -8.37
CA ILE A 119 16.26 -1.60 -9.23
C ILE A 119 15.85 -2.90 -8.54
N VAL A 120 16.23 -3.07 -7.27
CA VAL A 120 15.87 -4.27 -6.51
C VAL A 120 14.36 -4.34 -6.29
N GLY A 121 13.72 -3.21 -5.95
CA GLY A 121 12.27 -3.12 -5.76
C GLY A 121 11.49 -3.44 -7.04
N ALA A 122 11.92 -2.93 -8.20
CA ALA A 122 11.29 -3.16 -9.49
C ALA A 122 11.47 -4.61 -9.95
N ALA A 123 12.67 -5.18 -9.81
CA ALA A 123 12.90 -6.59 -10.10
C ALA A 123 12.02 -7.50 -9.24
N PHE A 124 11.95 -7.22 -7.93
CA PHE A 124 11.11 -8.00 -7.02
C PHE A 124 9.61 -7.82 -7.33
N GLN A 125 9.17 -6.61 -7.67
CA GLN A 125 7.80 -6.33 -8.11
C GLN A 125 7.45 -7.12 -9.38
N GLY A 126 8.34 -7.16 -10.37
CA GLY A 126 8.14 -7.91 -11.61
C GLY A 126 7.98 -9.41 -11.35
N VAL A 127 8.91 -10.00 -10.56
CA VAL A 127 8.86 -11.41 -10.19
C VAL A 127 7.56 -11.74 -9.42
N LEU A 128 7.22 -10.93 -8.41
CA LEU A 128 6.00 -11.16 -7.62
C LEU A 128 4.73 -10.98 -8.45
N THR A 129 4.71 -10.02 -9.37
CA THR A 129 3.59 -9.80 -10.28
C THR A 129 3.36 -11.03 -11.14
N LEU A 130 4.40 -11.54 -11.80
CA LEU A 130 4.32 -12.74 -12.63
C LEU A 130 3.92 -13.97 -11.81
N ALA A 131 4.49 -14.14 -10.62
CA ALA A 131 4.20 -15.27 -9.76
C ALA A 131 2.75 -15.27 -9.24
N VAL A 132 2.22 -14.11 -8.83
CA VAL A 132 0.83 -13.97 -8.37
C VAL A 132 -0.15 -14.17 -9.52
N ILE A 133 0.08 -13.55 -10.68
CA ILE A 133 -0.79 -13.71 -11.86
C ILE A 133 -0.78 -15.15 -12.36
N SER A 134 0.40 -15.79 -12.42
CA SER A 134 0.50 -17.21 -12.76
C SER A 134 -0.28 -18.08 -11.77
N GLY A 135 -0.24 -17.72 -10.48
CA GLY A 135 -1.06 -18.35 -9.44
C GLY A 135 -2.56 -18.22 -9.70
N TRP A 136 -3.03 -17.06 -10.16
CA TRP A 136 -4.43 -16.82 -10.52
C TRP A 136 -4.90 -17.65 -11.72
N ILE A 137 -4.04 -17.82 -12.73
CA ILE A 137 -4.36 -18.55 -13.97
C ILE A 137 -4.18 -20.07 -13.81
N SER A 138 -3.46 -20.51 -12.78
CA SER A 138 -3.22 -21.93 -12.50
C SER A 138 -4.50 -22.69 -12.09
N HIS A 139 -4.40 -24.03 -11.95
CA HIS A 139 -5.48 -24.94 -11.52
C HIS A 139 -6.02 -24.70 -10.09
N ARG A 140 -5.65 -23.59 -9.42
CA ARG A 140 -6.22 -23.20 -8.13
C ARG A 140 -7.64 -22.68 -8.35
N SER A 141 -8.63 -23.45 -7.89
CA SER A 141 -10.02 -22.99 -7.86
C SER A 141 -10.20 -21.92 -6.79
N PHE A 142 -9.88 -20.66 -7.10
CA PHE A 142 -10.31 -19.53 -6.29
C PHE A 142 -11.84 -19.44 -6.35
N GLN A 143 -12.49 -19.44 -5.20
CA GLN A 143 -13.94 -19.27 -5.13
C GLN A 143 -14.31 -17.80 -5.26
N VAL A 144 -15.48 -17.48 -5.84
CA VAL A 144 -15.96 -16.10 -6.03
C VAL A 144 -15.96 -15.30 -4.72
N GLY A 145 -16.20 -15.97 -3.58
CA GLY A 145 -16.15 -15.36 -2.25
C GLY A 145 -14.77 -14.85 -1.80
N GLN A 146 -13.68 -15.30 -2.44
CA GLN A 146 -12.30 -14.96 -2.07
C GLN A 146 -11.76 -13.71 -2.78
N LEU A 147 -12.48 -13.19 -3.79
CA LEU A 147 -12.09 -11.97 -4.50
C LEU A 147 -12.31 -10.75 -3.60
N THR A 148 -11.25 -10.24 -3.00
CA THR A 148 -11.30 -9.04 -2.15
C THR A 148 -10.55 -7.89 -2.81
N PRO A 149 -10.86 -6.63 -2.47
CA PRO A 149 -10.06 -5.49 -2.96
C PRO A 149 -8.56 -5.57 -2.62
N ALA A 150 -8.12 -6.43 -1.69
CA ALA A 150 -6.69 -6.68 -1.49
C ALA A 150 -5.99 -7.21 -2.76
N TRP A 151 -6.73 -7.83 -3.69
CA TRP A 151 -6.22 -8.29 -4.99
C TRP A 151 -5.72 -7.15 -5.89
N PHE A 152 -6.07 -5.90 -5.59
CA PHE A 152 -5.47 -4.75 -6.26
C PHE A 152 -4.01 -4.53 -5.87
N ILE A 153 -3.52 -5.00 -4.72
CA ILE A 153 -2.14 -4.72 -4.26
C ILE A 153 -1.09 -5.16 -5.31
N PRO A 154 -1.12 -6.39 -5.87
CA PRO A 154 -0.24 -6.78 -6.97
C PRO A 154 -0.32 -5.85 -8.19
N ALA A 155 -1.53 -5.45 -8.60
CA ALA A 155 -1.72 -4.56 -9.76
C ALA A 155 -1.23 -3.14 -9.49
N VAL A 156 -1.61 -2.57 -8.34
CA VAL A 156 -1.22 -1.22 -7.88
C VAL A 156 0.29 -1.13 -7.73
N GLY A 157 0.96 -2.20 -7.26
CA GLY A 157 2.40 -2.18 -7.14
C GLY A 157 3.13 -1.95 -8.46
N ASN A 158 2.55 -2.36 -9.59
CA ASN A 158 3.12 -2.09 -10.90
C ASN A 158 3.03 -0.60 -11.28
N VAL A 159 1.95 0.10 -10.94
CA VAL A 159 1.85 1.55 -11.20
C VAL A 159 2.73 2.39 -10.25
N VAL A 160 3.32 1.83 -9.19
CA VAL A 160 4.26 2.57 -8.32
C VAL A 160 5.65 2.67 -8.97
N VAL A 161 6.07 1.66 -9.75
CA VAL A 161 7.41 1.59 -10.37
C VAL A 161 7.78 2.85 -11.17
N PRO A 162 6.91 3.40 -12.05
CA PRO A 162 7.23 4.54 -12.89
C PRO A 162 7.51 5.84 -12.14
N ILE A 163 6.98 6.00 -10.91
CA ILE A 163 7.04 7.26 -10.17
C ILE A 163 8.49 7.71 -9.98
N ALA A 164 9.35 6.81 -9.51
CA ALA A 164 10.79 7.05 -9.44
C ALA A 164 11.52 6.58 -10.71
N GLY A 165 11.03 5.51 -11.37
CA GLY A 165 11.70 4.88 -12.51
C GLY A 165 11.91 5.80 -13.70
N ALA A 166 10.88 6.58 -14.05
CA ALA A 166 10.96 7.55 -15.14
C ALA A 166 11.99 8.65 -14.84
N GLN A 167 12.03 9.15 -13.60
CA GLN A 167 12.99 10.17 -13.15
C GLN A 167 14.43 9.65 -13.06
N LEU A 168 14.60 8.34 -12.85
CA LEU A 168 15.91 7.66 -12.83
C LEU A 168 16.44 7.34 -14.23
N GLY A 169 15.62 7.51 -15.28
CA GLY A 169 15.97 7.25 -16.68
C GLY A 169 15.49 5.90 -17.23
N TYR A 170 14.77 5.08 -16.45
CA TYR A 170 14.26 3.78 -16.86
C TYR A 170 12.86 3.89 -17.49
N VAL A 171 12.75 4.66 -18.57
CA VAL A 171 11.45 5.04 -19.18
C VAL A 171 10.68 3.84 -19.74
N GLU A 172 11.30 3.03 -20.59
CA GLU A 172 10.63 1.88 -21.23
C GLU A 172 10.21 0.81 -20.21
N LEU A 173 11.06 0.55 -19.23
CA LEU A 173 10.72 -0.35 -18.14
C LEU A 173 9.53 0.21 -17.33
N SER A 174 9.52 1.51 -17.10
CA SER A 174 8.41 2.17 -16.42
C SER A 174 7.11 2.07 -17.24
N TRP A 175 7.14 2.20 -18.57
CA TRP A 175 5.97 1.97 -19.41
C TRP A 175 5.45 0.52 -19.35
N LEU A 176 6.34 -0.47 -19.30
CA LEU A 176 5.95 -1.88 -19.14
C LEU A 176 5.17 -2.09 -17.84
N PHE A 177 5.70 -1.59 -16.73
CA PHE A 177 5.06 -1.69 -15.43
C PHE A 177 3.75 -0.88 -15.36
N PHE A 178 3.75 0.34 -15.88
CA PHE A 178 2.56 1.18 -15.95
C PHE A 178 1.43 0.49 -16.72
N SER A 179 1.73 -0.02 -17.92
CA SER A 179 0.75 -0.68 -18.79
C SER A 179 0.17 -1.92 -18.11
N THR A 180 1.03 -2.75 -17.50
CA THR A 180 0.60 -3.92 -16.71
C THR A 180 -0.34 -3.50 -15.59
N GLY A 181 0.03 -2.48 -14.81
CA GLY A 181 -0.78 -1.99 -13.71
C GLY A 181 -2.16 -1.47 -14.13
N ILE A 182 -2.23 -0.67 -15.20
CA ILE A 182 -3.51 -0.13 -15.71
C ILE A 182 -4.41 -1.23 -16.28
N ILE A 183 -3.86 -2.17 -17.06
CA ILE A 183 -4.64 -3.29 -17.63
C ILE A 183 -5.24 -4.15 -16.52
N PHE A 184 -4.41 -4.60 -15.57
CA PHE A 184 -4.90 -5.43 -14.46
C PHE A 184 -5.81 -4.67 -13.51
N TRP A 185 -5.62 -3.36 -13.34
CA TRP A 185 -6.56 -2.54 -12.61
C TRP A 185 -7.96 -2.57 -13.23
N ILE A 186 -8.10 -2.37 -14.54
CA ILE A 186 -9.40 -2.39 -15.21
C ILE A 186 -10.07 -3.77 -15.06
N VAL A 187 -9.31 -4.85 -15.30
CA VAL A 187 -9.81 -6.23 -15.15
C VAL A 187 -10.32 -6.48 -13.73
N LEU A 188 -9.50 -6.18 -12.72
CA LEU A 188 -9.86 -6.38 -11.32
C LEU A 188 -11.00 -5.47 -10.87
N LEU A 189 -11.07 -4.25 -11.40
CA LEU A 189 -12.14 -3.30 -11.13
C LEU A 189 -13.48 -3.87 -11.58
N THR A 190 -13.55 -4.39 -12.80
CA THR A 190 -14.76 -5.05 -13.31
C THR A 190 -15.17 -6.24 -12.45
N LEU A 191 -14.21 -7.10 -12.06
CA LEU A 191 -14.50 -8.27 -11.23
C LEU A 191 -14.96 -7.89 -9.82
N VAL A 192 -14.33 -6.89 -9.19
CA VAL A 192 -14.70 -6.42 -7.84
C VAL A 192 -16.07 -5.74 -7.87
N PHE A 193 -16.38 -4.94 -8.88
CA PHE A 193 -17.71 -4.34 -9.02
C PHE A 193 -18.79 -5.38 -9.29
N ASN A 194 -18.50 -6.38 -10.14
CA ASN A 194 -19.41 -7.50 -10.35
C ASN A 194 -19.73 -8.21 -9.02
N ARG A 195 -18.70 -8.51 -8.21
CA ARG A 195 -18.89 -9.09 -6.87
C ARG A 195 -19.69 -8.20 -5.94
N LEU A 196 -19.38 -6.89 -5.89
CA LEU A 196 -20.03 -5.95 -4.98
C LEU A 196 -21.52 -5.74 -5.28
N ILE A 197 -21.93 -5.87 -6.54
CA ILE A 197 -23.30 -5.59 -6.98
C ILE A 197 -24.16 -6.87 -7.02
N PHE A 198 -23.61 -7.99 -7.51
CA PHE A 198 -24.40 -9.18 -7.86
C PHE A 198 -24.21 -10.38 -6.93
N HIS A 199 -23.27 -10.32 -6.00
CA HIS A 199 -22.97 -11.43 -5.09
C HIS A 199 -23.16 -11.03 -3.62
N ASP A 200 -23.06 -12.01 -2.72
CA ASP A 200 -23.26 -11.81 -1.30
C ASP A 200 -22.42 -10.65 -0.74
N PRO A 201 -22.99 -9.82 0.14
CA PRO A 201 -22.29 -8.70 0.72
C PRO A 201 -20.95 -9.11 1.33
N ILE A 202 -19.93 -8.29 1.09
CA ILE A 202 -18.61 -8.49 1.68
C ILE A 202 -18.75 -8.59 3.21
N PRO A 203 -18.18 -9.63 3.86
CA PRO A 203 -18.18 -9.74 5.31
C PRO A 203 -17.71 -8.43 5.93
N GLY A 204 -18.38 -7.95 6.98
CA GLY A 204 -18.12 -6.60 7.54
C GLY A 204 -16.64 -6.32 7.80
N LYS A 205 -15.86 -7.33 8.21
CA LYS A 205 -14.40 -7.22 8.45
C LYS A 205 -13.58 -6.77 7.23
N LEU A 206 -14.08 -6.98 6.02
CA LEU A 206 -13.41 -6.65 4.76
C LEU A 206 -13.93 -5.35 4.12
N LEU A 207 -14.97 -4.71 4.68
CA LEU A 207 -15.46 -3.41 4.20
C LEU A 207 -14.38 -2.32 4.09
N PRO A 208 -13.40 -2.21 5.02
CA PRO A 208 -12.32 -1.22 4.93
C PRO A 208 -11.46 -1.35 3.67
N THR A 209 -11.48 -2.52 3.01
CA THR A 209 -10.71 -2.72 1.78
C THR A 209 -11.27 -1.93 0.58
N LEU A 210 -12.48 -1.38 0.66
CA LEU A 210 -13.02 -0.46 -0.36
C LEU A 210 -12.13 0.77 -0.58
N VAL A 211 -11.38 1.21 0.44
CA VAL A 211 -10.43 2.32 0.32
C VAL A 211 -9.32 2.03 -0.69
N ILE A 212 -9.01 0.76 -0.92
CA ILE A 212 -8.01 0.33 -1.91
C ILE A 212 -8.44 0.74 -3.33
N LEU A 213 -9.73 0.93 -3.61
CA LEU A 213 -10.22 1.41 -4.91
C LEU A 213 -9.70 2.81 -5.27
N VAL A 214 -9.34 3.62 -4.27
CA VAL A 214 -8.78 4.97 -4.46
C VAL A 214 -7.35 4.92 -4.99
N ALA A 215 -6.59 3.88 -4.63
CA ALA A 215 -5.15 3.80 -4.89
C ALA A 215 -4.81 3.70 -6.39
N PRO A 216 -5.35 2.74 -7.17
CA PRO A 216 -4.96 2.58 -8.57
C PRO A 216 -5.09 3.86 -9.41
N PRO A 217 -6.23 4.60 -9.41
CA PRO A 217 -6.32 5.83 -10.19
C PRO A 217 -5.40 6.95 -9.66
N ALA A 218 -5.25 7.11 -8.34
CA ALA A 218 -4.39 8.14 -7.77
C ALA A 218 -2.90 7.90 -8.05
N VAL A 219 -2.43 6.66 -7.83
CA VAL A 219 -1.04 6.27 -8.13
C VAL A 219 -0.80 6.25 -9.64
N GLY A 220 -1.79 5.77 -10.41
CA GLY A 220 -1.75 5.81 -11.87
C GLY A 220 -1.58 7.23 -12.41
N PHE A 221 -2.28 8.22 -11.84
CA PHE A 221 -2.08 9.63 -12.18
C PHE A 221 -0.63 10.07 -11.94
N LEU A 222 -0.06 9.79 -10.76
CA LEU A 222 1.32 10.17 -10.41
C LEU A 222 2.36 9.51 -11.34
N ALA A 223 2.17 8.23 -11.63
CA ALA A 223 3.01 7.46 -12.54
C ALA A 223 2.93 8.02 -13.97
N TYR A 224 1.71 8.30 -14.44
CA TYR A 224 1.48 8.84 -15.76
C TYR A 224 2.09 10.23 -15.93
N LEU A 225 1.97 11.11 -14.92
CA LEU A 225 2.65 12.40 -14.93
C LEU A 225 4.16 12.26 -14.99
N SER A 226 4.72 11.26 -14.32
CA SER A 226 6.17 11.00 -14.33
C SER A 226 6.66 10.52 -15.71
N LEU A 227 5.79 9.88 -16.50
CA LEU A 227 6.08 9.37 -17.84
C LEU A 227 5.81 10.39 -18.96
N ASN A 228 4.67 11.09 -18.89
CA ASN A 228 4.18 11.97 -19.93
C ASN A 228 4.58 13.45 -19.72
N GLY A 229 4.99 13.82 -18.50
CA GLY A 229 5.49 15.16 -18.17
C GLY A 229 4.44 16.26 -18.09
N GLY A 230 3.16 15.98 -18.38
CA GLY A 230 2.09 16.99 -18.45
C GLY A 230 0.72 16.48 -18.01
N VAL A 231 -0.17 17.44 -17.67
CA VAL A 231 -1.57 17.16 -17.29
C VAL A 231 -2.48 17.24 -18.51
N ASP A 232 -2.70 16.11 -19.17
CA ASP A 232 -3.63 15.98 -20.29
C ASP A 232 -4.99 15.38 -19.88
N GLY A 233 -5.82 15.00 -20.86
CA GLY A 233 -7.13 14.40 -20.63
C GLY A 233 -7.07 13.08 -19.84
N PHE A 234 -6.08 12.23 -20.11
CA PHE A 234 -5.97 10.94 -19.42
C PHE A 234 -5.54 11.11 -17.97
N ALA A 235 -4.60 12.02 -17.70
CA ALA A 235 -4.25 12.43 -16.34
C ALA A 235 -5.49 12.93 -15.56
N ARG A 236 -6.34 13.75 -16.19
CA ARG A 236 -7.58 14.24 -15.57
C ARG A 236 -8.55 13.11 -15.26
N VAL A 237 -8.71 12.13 -16.15
CA VAL A 237 -9.57 10.96 -15.90
C VAL A 237 -9.08 10.18 -14.67
N LEU A 238 -7.77 9.92 -14.58
CA LEU A 238 -7.18 9.20 -13.45
C LEU A 238 -7.40 9.94 -12.13
N LEU A 239 -7.10 11.24 -12.06
CA LEU A 239 -7.29 12.01 -10.82
C LEU A 239 -8.77 12.08 -10.40
N ASN A 240 -9.67 12.36 -11.34
CA ASN A 240 -11.11 12.46 -11.04
C ASN A 240 -11.71 11.11 -10.65
N ALA A 241 -11.26 10.01 -11.25
CA ALA A 241 -11.63 8.67 -10.79
C ALA A 241 -11.22 8.44 -9.33
N GLY A 242 -10.00 8.88 -8.95
CA GLY A 242 -9.53 8.86 -7.56
C GLY A 242 -10.47 9.62 -6.60
N TYR A 243 -10.92 10.82 -6.99
CA TYR A 243 -11.88 11.58 -6.20
C TYR A 243 -13.25 10.92 -6.09
N VAL A 244 -13.77 10.34 -7.17
CA VAL A 244 -15.05 9.62 -7.16
C VAL A 244 -14.99 8.42 -6.23
N PHE A 245 -13.92 7.61 -6.29
CA PHE A 245 -13.76 6.49 -5.36
C PHE A 245 -13.57 6.95 -3.92
N ALA A 246 -12.86 8.05 -3.69
CA ALA A 246 -12.71 8.62 -2.36
C ALA A 246 -14.05 9.12 -1.79
N ALA A 247 -14.88 9.76 -2.61
CA ALA A 247 -16.23 10.17 -2.22
C ALA A 247 -17.12 8.95 -1.91
N LEU A 248 -17.07 7.91 -2.74
CA LEU A 248 -17.78 6.64 -2.49
C LEU A 248 -17.38 6.02 -1.15
N VAL A 249 -16.07 5.99 -0.86
CA VAL A 249 -15.53 5.51 0.42
C VAL A 249 -16.00 6.38 1.57
N ALA A 250 -16.00 7.71 1.43
CA ALA A 250 -16.41 8.64 2.47
C ALA A 250 -17.88 8.42 2.88
N VAL A 251 -18.77 8.17 1.92
CA VAL A 251 -20.19 7.85 2.17
C VAL A 251 -20.33 6.54 2.98
N GLN A 252 -19.43 5.58 2.75
CA GLN A 252 -19.46 4.27 3.42
C GLN A 252 -18.71 4.26 4.77
N ALA A 253 -17.90 5.29 5.06
CA ALA A 253 -17.01 5.37 6.22
C ALA A 253 -17.69 5.17 7.59
N PRO A 254 -18.94 5.60 7.85
CA PRO A 254 -19.59 5.35 9.14
C PRO A 254 -19.69 3.86 9.51
N LYS A 255 -19.75 2.98 8.51
CA LYS A 255 -19.82 1.52 8.70
C LYS A 255 -18.50 0.95 9.26
N PHE A 256 -17.37 1.63 9.05
CA PHE A 256 -16.05 1.16 9.50
C PHE A 256 -15.88 1.23 11.02
N ARG A 257 -16.58 2.15 11.69
CA ARG A 257 -16.41 2.41 13.14
C ARG A 257 -16.76 1.22 14.05
N ARG A 258 -17.49 0.24 13.55
CA ARG A 258 -17.97 -0.93 14.31
C ARG A 258 -17.08 -2.17 14.16
N LEU A 259 -16.02 -2.08 13.37
CA LEU A 259 -15.20 -3.24 13.02
C LEU A 259 -14.00 -3.38 13.97
N PRO A 260 -13.62 -4.62 14.33
CA PRO A 260 -12.42 -4.85 15.12
C PRO A 260 -11.19 -4.43 14.30
N PHE A 261 -10.20 -3.87 15.00
CA PHE A 261 -8.91 -3.57 14.39
C PHE A 261 -8.22 -4.86 13.96
N ALA A 262 -7.63 -4.85 12.77
CA ALA A 262 -6.79 -5.92 12.27
C ALA A 262 -5.63 -5.31 11.49
N LEU A 263 -4.49 -6.00 11.43
CA LEU A 263 -3.29 -5.47 10.77
C LEU A 263 -3.51 -5.00 9.31
N PRO A 264 -4.36 -5.65 8.48
CA PRO A 264 -4.69 -5.15 7.14
C PRO A 264 -5.31 -3.76 7.08
N TRP A 265 -5.76 -3.17 8.20
CA TRP A 265 -6.21 -1.78 8.25
C TRP A 265 -5.12 -0.78 7.86
N TRP A 266 -3.84 -1.15 7.96
CA TRP A 266 -2.76 -0.32 7.44
C TRP A 266 -2.87 -0.06 5.93
N ALA A 267 -3.53 -0.94 5.17
CA ALA A 267 -3.81 -0.72 3.75
C ALA A 267 -4.75 0.46 3.47
N LEU A 268 -5.39 1.05 4.50
CA LEU A 268 -6.19 2.28 4.39
C LEU A 268 -5.32 3.53 4.15
N SER A 269 -4.10 3.53 4.67
CA SER A 269 -3.25 4.73 4.71
C SER A 269 -2.71 5.12 3.33
N PHE A 270 -2.15 4.15 2.60
CA PHE A 270 -1.50 4.39 1.32
C PHE A 270 -2.43 4.97 0.23
N PRO A 271 -3.67 4.48 0.03
CA PRO A 271 -4.59 5.07 -0.95
C PRO A 271 -4.93 6.54 -0.68
N VAL A 272 -5.13 6.90 0.60
CA VAL A 272 -5.37 8.29 0.99
C VAL A 272 -4.12 9.13 0.74
N ALA A 273 -2.94 8.63 1.11
CA ALA A 273 -1.67 9.30 0.83
C ALA A 273 -1.44 9.54 -0.68
N ALA A 274 -1.68 8.52 -1.51
CA ALA A 274 -1.56 8.63 -2.96
C ALA A 274 -2.48 9.73 -3.52
N LEU A 275 -3.73 9.80 -3.06
CA LEU A 275 -4.66 10.85 -3.47
C LEU A 275 -4.23 12.23 -2.98
N THR A 276 -3.74 12.35 -1.74
CA THR A 276 -3.16 13.59 -1.22
C THR A 276 -2.03 14.10 -2.12
N ILE A 277 -1.07 13.23 -2.45
CA ILE A 277 0.08 13.55 -3.32
C ILE A 277 -0.42 13.95 -4.72
N ALA A 278 -1.38 13.21 -5.27
CA ALA A 278 -1.99 13.51 -6.57
C ALA A 278 -2.66 14.90 -6.60
N SER A 279 -3.42 15.25 -5.56
CA SER A 279 -4.06 16.56 -5.43
C SER A 279 -3.04 17.70 -5.39
N PHE A 280 -2.00 17.58 -4.55
CA PHE A 280 -0.93 18.58 -4.48
C PHE A 280 -0.16 18.69 -5.79
N ARG A 281 0.15 17.55 -6.43
CA ARG A 281 0.88 17.55 -7.70
C ARG A 281 0.07 18.21 -8.81
N PHE A 282 -1.23 17.94 -8.89
CA PHE A 282 -2.13 18.60 -9.83
C PHE A 282 -2.24 20.10 -9.56
N ALA A 283 -2.39 20.49 -8.28
CA ALA A 283 -2.42 21.90 -7.87
C ALA A 283 -1.16 22.64 -8.32
N ALA A 284 0.02 22.08 -8.05
CA ALA A 284 1.30 22.66 -8.43
C ALA A 284 1.48 22.81 -9.95
N MET A 285 1.01 21.83 -10.74
CA MET A 285 1.13 21.87 -12.20
C MET A 285 0.10 22.76 -12.90
N THR A 286 -1.04 23.02 -12.28
CA THR A 286 -2.15 23.78 -12.89
C THR A 286 -2.42 25.13 -12.23
N GLY A 287 -1.75 25.44 -11.12
CA GLY A 287 -2.04 26.62 -10.28
C GLY A 287 -3.40 26.56 -9.58
N SER A 288 -3.97 25.35 -9.39
CA SER A 288 -5.34 25.21 -8.86
C SER A 288 -5.38 25.22 -7.33
N GLY A 289 -5.76 26.36 -6.75
CA GLY A 289 -5.96 26.48 -5.30
C GLY A 289 -7.06 25.57 -4.73
N ALA A 290 -8.06 25.19 -5.53
CA ALA A 290 -9.07 24.21 -5.10
C ALA A 290 -8.46 22.83 -4.83
N HIS A 291 -7.55 22.37 -5.69
CA HIS A 291 -6.87 21.08 -5.52
C HIS A 291 -5.87 21.12 -4.36
N GLU A 292 -5.30 22.29 -4.07
CA GLU A 292 -4.46 22.53 -2.91
C GLU A 292 -5.25 22.36 -1.60
N VAL A 293 -6.44 22.97 -1.50
CA VAL A 293 -7.34 22.82 -0.34
C VAL A 293 -7.78 21.36 -0.17
N ILE A 294 -8.10 20.67 -1.27
CA ILE A 294 -8.39 19.23 -1.24
C ILE A 294 -7.18 18.45 -0.72
N GLY A 295 -5.97 18.75 -1.19
CA GLY A 295 -4.72 18.15 -0.73
C GLY A 295 -4.52 18.33 0.79
N LEU A 296 -4.71 19.55 1.30
CA LEU A 296 -4.62 19.85 2.74
C LEU A 296 -5.67 19.08 3.57
N GLY A 297 -6.92 19.04 3.10
CA GLY A 297 -7.98 18.27 3.75
C GLY A 297 -7.67 16.77 3.80
N LEU A 298 -7.22 16.20 2.69
CA LEU A 298 -6.80 14.80 2.63
C LEU A 298 -5.57 14.52 3.49
N LEU A 299 -4.60 15.44 3.56
CA LEU A 299 -3.44 15.33 4.44
C LEU A 299 -3.85 15.29 5.91
N ALA A 300 -4.79 16.15 6.33
CA ALA A 300 -5.32 16.13 7.69
C ALA A 300 -6.01 14.79 8.00
N VAL A 301 -6.83 14.28 7.07
CA VAL A 301 -7.46 12.95 7.20
C VAL A 301 -6.39 11.85 7.29
N LEU A 302 -5.35 11.90 6.46
CA LEU A 302 -4.24 10.94 6.48
C LEU A 302 -3.53 10.94 7.85
N ILE A 303 -3.23 12.12 8.41
CA ILE A 303 -2.59 12.24 9.72
C ILE A 303 -3.46 11.60 10.81
N LEU A 304 -4.78 11.83 10.78
CA LEU A 304 -5.72 11.21 11.72
C LEU A 304 -5.77 9.68 11.58
N ILE A 305 -5.79 9.17 10.35
CA ILE A 305 -5.73 7.73 10.06
C ILE A 305 -4.43 7.15 10.61
N MET A 306 -3.29 7.79 10.33
CA MET A 306 -1.97 7.34 10.79
C MET A 306 -1.86 7.34 12.31
N ALA A 307 -2.32 8.39 12.99
CA ALA A 307 -2.35 8.45 14.45
C ALA A 307 -3.21 7.32 15.05
N GLY A 308 -4.39 7.06 14.48
CA GLY A 308 -5.26 5.97 14.90
C GLY A 308 -4.65 4.58 14.68
N LEU A 309 -4.02 4.35 13.53
CA LEU A 309 -3.34 3.10 13.19
C LEU A 309 -2.13 2.85 14.10
N ILE A 310 -1.29 3.86 14.32
CA ILE A 310 -0.14 3.76 15.23
C ILE A 310 -0.61 3.43 16.64
N TYR A 311 -1.59 4.18 17.17
CA TYR A 311 -2.14 3.95 18.51
C TYR A 311 -2.68 2.52 18.68
N ARG A 312 -3.51 2.05 17.74
CA ARG A 312 -4.07 0.70 17.77
C ARG A 312 -2.99 -0.38 17.62
N THR A 313 -1.99 -0.15 16.78
CA THR A 313 -0.87 -1.08 16.60
C THR A 313 -0.03 -1.18 17.87
N CYS A 314 0.29 -0.06 18.52
CA CYS A 314 1.00 -0.08 19.80
C CYS A 314 0.24 -0.84 20.87
N ILE A 315 -1.08 -0.65 20.97
CA ILE A 315 -1.93 -1.43 21.91
C ILE A 315 -1.88 -2.92 21.59
N ALA A 316 -2.06 -3.30 20.32
CA ALA A 316 -2.03 -4.70 19.91
C ALA A 316 -0.68 -5.36 20.18
N VAL A 317 0.44 -4.64 19.97
CA VAL A 317 1.79 -5.10 20.33
C VAL A 317 1.92 -5.30 21.84
N LEU A 318 1.50 -4.32 22.64
CA LEU A 318 1.58 -4.37 24.11
C LEU A 318 0.72 -5.50 24.70
N ARG A 319 -0.41 -5.82 24.06
CA ARG A 319 -1.30 -6.93 24.46
C ARG A 319 -0.86 -8.30 23.94
N GLY A 320 0.22 -8.36 23.15
CA GLY A 320 0.66 -9.62 22.54
C GLY A 320 -0.28 -10.16 21.47
N GLU A 321 -1.21 -9.34 20.95
CA GLU A 321 -2.22 -9.74 19.94
C GLU A 321 -1.62 -9.88 18.52
N ILE A 322 -0.33 -9.55 18.35
CA ILE A 322 0.40 -9.65 17.09
C ILE A 322 1.41 -10.80 17.16
N CYS A 323 1.54 -11.53 16.05
CA CYS A 323 2.35 -12.74 15.91
C CYS A 323 1.82 -13.91 16.74
N VAL A 324 0.50 -14.07 16.74
CA VAL A 324 -0.21 -15.20 17.37
C VAL A 324 -0.75 -16.15 16.29
N PRO A 325 -0.99 -17.44 16.61
CA PRO A 325 -1.70 -18.35 15.71
C PRO A 325 -3.11 -17.80 15.40
N GLU A 326 -3.53 -17.89 14.13
CA GLU A 326 -4.91 -17.61 13.70
C GLU A 326 -5.77 -18.88 13.79
#